data_AF-A0A2N8SL71-F1
#
_entry.id   AF-A0A2N8SL71-F1
#
_cell.length_a   1.000
_cell.length_b   1.000
_cell.length_c   1.000
_cell.angle_alpha   90.00
_cell.angle_beta   90.00
_cell.angle_gamma   90.00
#
_symmetry.space_group_name_H-M   'P 1'
#
loop_
_entity.id
_entity.type
_entity.pdbx_description
1 polymer ?
#
loop_
_entity_poly.entity_id
_entity_poly.type
_entity_poly.pdbx_seq_one_letter_code
_entity_poly.pdbx_strand_id
1 'polypeptide(L)' 'MNQRLLQRRQLEMDLRQAMAMGEMALQYQPRYRTNGMHIIGAEALVRWQHPQKGLLGPAHFIDLAV' A
#
# COMPACT_ATOMS: atom_id res chain seq x y z
N MET A 1 -0.63 -0.92 -26.30
CA MET A 1 -0.72 -2.28 -25.73
C MET A 1 0.53 -2.66 -24.93
N ASN A 2 1.76 -2.49 -25.43
CA ASN A 2 2.99 -2.87 -24.71
C ASN A 2 3.31 -2.05 -23.44
N GLN A 3 3.06 -0.74 -23.41
CA GLN A 3 3.47 0.11 -22.28
C GLN A 3 2.80 -0.27 -20.95
N ARG A 4 1.51 -0.65 -20.95
CA ARG A 4 0.79 -1.02 -19.72
C ARG A 4 1.32 -2.31 -19.10
N LEU A 5 1.63 -3.30 -19.94
CA LEU A 5 2.23 -4.56 -19.52
C LEU A 5 3.64 -4.33 -18.96
N LEU A 6 4.45 -3.50 -19.62
CA LEU A 6 5.79 -3.13 -19.16
C LEU A 6 5.74 -2.40 -17.81
N GLN A 7 4.83 -1.42 -17.65
CA GLN A 7 4.65 -0.71 -16.38
C GLN A 7 4.23 -1.64 -15.25
N ARG A 8 3.33 -2.60 -15.52
CA ARG A 8 2.90 -3.59 -14.52
C ARG A 8 4.06 -4.49 -14.10
N ARG A 9 4.85 -4.97 -15.06
CA ARG A 9 6.03 -5.81 -14.81
C ARG A 9 7.09 -5.07 -13.98
N GLN A 10 7.34 -3.80 -14.31
CA GLN A 10 8.26 -2.97 -13.55
C GLN A 10 7.77 -2.80 -12.11
N LEU A 11 6.49 -2.47 -11.93
CA LEU A 11 5.91 -2.28 -10.59
C LEU A 11 5.98 -3.57 -9.74
N GLU A 12 5.86 -4.74 -10.35
CA GLU A 12 6.03 -6.02 -9.67
C GLU A 12 7.49 -6.24 -9.21
N MET A 13 8.47 -5.90 -10.05
CA MET A 13 9.88 -5.96 -9.68
C MET A 13 10.20 -4.99 -8.53
N ASP A 14 9.68 -3.77 -8.61
CA ASP A 14 9.85 -2.75 -7.59
C ASP A 14 9.22 -3.22 -6.26
N LEU A 15 8.03 -3.84 -6.30
CA LEU A 15 7.34 -4.35 -5.11
C LEU A 15 8.14 -5.48 -4.42
N ARG A 16 8.82 -6.34 -5.19
CA ARG A 16 9.69 -7.38 -4.63
C ARG A 16 10.86 -6.79 -3.82
N GLN A 17 11.34 -5.60 -4.19
CA GLN A 17 12.43 -4.90 -3.49
C GLN A 17 11.94 -4.04 -2.33
N ALA A 18 10.70 -3.53 -2.40
CA ALA A 18 10.13 -2.58 -1.44
C ALA A 18 10.23 -3.03 0.03
N MET A 19 10.06 -4.34 0.29
CA MET A 19 10.21 -4.91 1.64
C MET A 19 11.64 -4.81 2.17
N ALA A 20 12.64 -5.12 1.34
CA ALA A 20 14.05 -5.04 1.71
C ALA A 20 14.53 -3.59 1.83
N MET A 21 13.93 -2.68 1.06
CA MET A 21 14.26 -1.25 1.04
C MET A 21 13.50 -0.43 2.10
N GLY A 22 12.63 -1.06 2.91
CA GLY A 22 11.88 -0.37 3.95
C GLY A 22 10.84 0.62 3.42
N GLU A 23 10.37 0.41 2.19
CA GLU A 23 9.41 1.31 1.51
C GLU A 23 7.95 1.04 1.92
N MET A 24 7.71 -0.07 2.63
CA MET A 24 6.39 -0.43 3.12
C MET A 24 6.10 0.28 4.44
N ALA A 25 4.95 0.92 4.51
CA ALA A 25 4.49 1.67 5.68
C ALA A 25 3.09 1.24 6.09
N LEU A 26 2.77 1.46 7.37
CA LEU A 26 1.41 1.29 7.90
C LEU A 26 0.83 2.66 8.23
N GLN A 27 -0.35 2.94 7.70
CA GLN A 27 -1.22 4.00 8.21
C GLN A 27 -2.29 3.37 9.09
N TYR A 28 -2.74 4.08 10.11
CA TYR A 28 -3.72 3.58 11.06
C TYR A 28 -5.01 4.39 10.93
N GLN A 29 -6.12 3.71 10.66
CA GLN A 29 -7.44 4.33 10.64
C GLN A 29 -8.19 4.00 11.94
N PRO A 30 -8.52 4.98 12.79
CA PRO A 30 -9.28 4.72 14.02
C PRO A 30 -10.68 4.17 13.72
N ARG A 31 -11.11 3.20 14.52
CA ARG A 31 -12.48 2.67 14.54
C ARG A 31 -13.17 3.18 15.80
N TYR A 32 -14.37 3.70 15.64
CA TYR A 32 -15.17 4.28 16.71
C TYR A 32 -16.32 3.36 17.10
N ARG A 33 -16.73 3.41 18.37
CA ARG A 33 -18.00 2.83 18.80
C ARG A 33 -19.15 3.56 18.11
N THR A 34 -20.21 2.87 17.71
CA THR A 34 -21.34 3.48 16.97
C THR A 34 -22.13 4.52 17.76
N ASN A 35 -22.06 4.48 19.09
CA ASN A 35 -22.81 5.38 19.98
C ASN A 35 -21.97 6.56 20.52
N GLY A 36 -20.81 6.87 19.93
CA GLY A 36 -20.03 8.05 20.31
C GLY A 36 -18.64 8.12 19.68
N MET A 37 -17.83 9.09 20.08
CA MET A 37 -16.46 9.28 19.58
C MET A 37 -15.40 8.45 20.31
N HIS A 38 -15.79 7.35 20.97
CA HIS A 38 -14.82 6.51 21.67
C HIS A 38 -14.10 5.59 20.69
N ILE A 39 -12.77 5.72 20.60
CA ILE A 39 -11.92 4.85 19.80
C ILE A 39 -11.90 3.46 20.43
N ILE A 40 -12.22 2.43 19.65
CA ILE A 40 -12.23 1.03 20.09
C ILE A 40 -11.10 0.20 19.45
N GLY A 41 -10.33 0.81 18.54
CA GLY A 41 -9.21 0.17 17.86
C GLY A 41 -8.79 0.97 16.63
N ALA A 42 -7.87 0.41 15.85
CA ALA A 42 -7.48 0.97 14.56
C ALA A 42 -7.27 -0.15 13.53
N GLU A 43 -7.58 0.13 12.28
CA GLU A 43 -7.22 -0.71 11.15
C GLU A 43 -5.84 -0.32 10.64
N ALA A 44 -4.95 -1.31 10.50
CA ALA A 44 -3.63 -1.12 9.92
C ALA A 44 -3.74 -1.25 8.39
N LEU A 45 -3.53 -0.13 7.70
CA LEU A 45 -3.65 0.00 6.26
C LEU A 45 -2.25 0.06 5.65
N VAL A 46 -1.90 -0.95 4.87
CA VAL A 46 -0.61 -0.99 4.16
C VAL A 46 -0.52 0.14 3.13
N ARG A 47 0.67 0.74 3.05
CA ARG A 47 1.06 1.76 2.08
C ARG A 47 2.43 1.43 1.54
N TRP A 48 2.70 1.90 0.34
CA TRP A 48 4.01 1.81 -0.26
C TRP A 48 4.52 3.21 -0.60
N GLN A 49 5.59 3.63 0.05
CA GLN A 49 6.32 4.86 -0.27
C GLN A 49 7.27 4.61 -1.44
N HIS A 50 6.70 4.51 -2.64
CA HIS A 50 7.46 4.22 -3.85
C HIS A 50 8.36 5.41 -4.21
N PRO A 51 9.66 5.20 -4.52
CA PRO A 51 10.60 6.31 -4.69
C PRO A 51 10.24 7.31 -5.81
N GLN A 52 9.65 6.83 -6.90
CA GLN A 52 9.27 7.66 -8.06
C GLN A 52 7.77 7.98 -8.11
N LYS A 53 6.91 7.11 -7.56
CA LYS A 53 5.44 7.27 -7.63
C LYS A 53 4.84 7.90 -6.37
N GLY A 54 5.63 8.07 -5.31
CA GLY A 54 5.16 8.56 -4.02
C GLY A 54 4.32 7.53 -3.27
N LEU A 55 3.43 8.02 -2.41
CA LEU A 55 2.59 7.18 -1.56
C LEU A 55 1.52 6.45 -2.37
N LEU A 56 1.65 5.14 -2.50
CA LEU A 56 0.69 4.27 -3.15
C LEU A 56 -0.22 3.58 -2.12
N GLY A 57 -1.52 3.57 -2.40
CA GLY A 57 -2.51 2.77 -1.69
C GLY A 57 -2.56 1.32 -2.20
N PRO A 58 -3.12 0.38 -1.41
CA PRO A 58 -3.07 -1.05 -1.67
C PRO A 58 -3.67 -1.44 -3.03
N ALA A 59 -4.73 -0.76 -3.49
CA ALA A 59 -5.36 -1.03 -4.79
C ALA A 59 -4.40 -0.91 -6.00
N HIS A 60 -3.25 -0.25 -5.86
CA HIS A 60 -2.27 -0.11 -6.93
C HIS A 60 -1.32 -1.30 -7.07
N PHE A 61 -1.12 -2.08 -6.00
CA PHE A 61 -0.06 -3.09 -5.95
C PHE A 61 -0.48 -4.42 -5.32
N ILE A 62 -1.62 -4.50 -4.63
CA ILE A 62 -2.02 -5.71 -3.90
C ILE A 62 -2.20 -6.92 -4.83
N ASP A 63 -2.68 -6.69 -6.06
CA ASP A 63 -2.82 -7.72 -7.10
C ASP A 63 -1.48 -8.26 -7.62
N LEU A 64 -0.35 -7.65 -7.23
CA LEU A 64 1.01 -8.05 -7.60
C LEU A 64 1.73 -8.78 -6.46
N ALA A 65 1.15 -8.80 -5.26
CA ALA A 65 1.79 -9.33 -4.05
C ALA A 65 1.70 -10.87 -3.93
N VAL A 66 1.82 -11.59 -5.05
CA VAL A 66 1.66 -13.05 -5.15
C VAL A 66 2.99 -13.79 -5.06
#